data_AF-A0A7V3XC84-F1
#
_entry.id   AF-A0A7V3XC84-F1
#
_cell.length_a   1.000
_cell.length_b   1.000
_cell.length_c   1.000
_cell.angle_alpha   90.00
_cell.angle_beta   90.00
_cell.angle_gamma   90.00
#
_symmetry.space_group_name_H-M   'P 1'
#
loop_
_entity.id
_entity.type
_entity.pdbx_description
1 polymer ?
#
loop_
_entity_poly.entity_id
_entity_poly.type
_entity_poly.pdbx_seq_one_letter_code
_entity_poly.pdbx_strand_id
1 'polypeptide(L)'
;MEEIRGLAQLTEIEKSILLLLFKNPAGLTAQQIQAESGCTREDLYTLGNDTFHLEANGVNQYIRLIYVYEDTSQRQENRWKYKLTDPGTKFVKSKARFWGWHGVHNN
;
A
#
# COMPACT_ATOMS: atom_id res chain seq x y z
N MET A 1 -24.34 0.13 4.03
CA MET A 1 -23.24 0.02 3.06
C MET A 1 -22.14 0.92 3.60
N GLU A 2 -21.04 0.34 4.09
CA GLU A 2 -19.92 1.09 4.69
C GLU A 2 -19.18 1.82 3.57
N GLU A 3 -19.23 3.16 3.55
CA GLU A 3 -18.70 3.97 2.46
C GLU A 3 -17.44 4.72 2.91
N ILE A 4 -16.29 4.30 2.39
CA ILE A 4 -14.98 4.82 2.77
C ILE A 4 -14.55 5.88 1.76
N ARG A 5 -14.88 7.15 2.01
CA ARG A 5 -14.72 8.25 1.03
C ARG A 5 -13.26 8.54 0.60
N GLY A 6 -12.25 8.16 1.38
CA GLY A 6 -10.83 8.34 1.00
C GLY A 6 -10.23 7.19 0.17
N LEU A 7 -10.84 6.01 0.20
CA LEU A 7 -10.27 4.79 -0.41
C LEU A 7 -10.79 4.50 -1.82
N ALA A 8 -11.78 5.27 -2.28
CA ALA A 8 -12.36 5.15 -3.61
C ALA A 8 -11.54 5.84 -4.71
N GLN A 9 -10.56 6.68 -4.35
CA GLN A 9 -9.84 7.56 -5.29
C GLN A 9 -8.39 7.14 -5.55
N LEU A 10 -7.99 5.93 -5.12
CA LEU A 10 -6.64 5.44 -5.40
C LEU A 10 -6.42 5.34 -6.91
N THR A 11 -5.30 5.86 -7.36
CA THR A 11 -4.79 5.72 -8.73
C THR A 11 -4.42 4.27 -9.02
N GLU A 12 -4.27 3.91 -10.29
CA GLU A 12 -3.85 2.56 -10.69
C GLU A 12 -2.45 2.21 -10.15
N ILE A 13 -1.55 3.21 -10.09
CA ILE A 13 -0.20 3.04 -9.51
C ILE A 13 -0.29 2.72 -8.01
N GLU A 14 -1.09 3.47 -7.26
CA GLU A 14 -1.26 3.24 -5.82
C GLU A 14 -1.92 1.89 -5.53
N LYS A 15 -2.93 1.49 -6.33
CA LYS A 15 -3.51 0.14 -6.26
C LYS A 15 -2.46 -0.93 -6.52
N SER A 16 -1.60 -0.73 -7.52
CA SER A 16 -0.50 -1.65 -7.86
C SER A 16 0.48 -1.79 -6.69
N ILE A 17 0.91 -0.68 -6.08
CA ILE A 17 1.77 -0.70 -4.88
C ILE A 17 1.11 -1.48 -3.74
N LEU A 18 -0.16 -1.20 -3.43
CA LEU A 18 -0.88 -1.87 -2.34
C LEU A 18 -1.04 -3.38 -2.60
N LEU A 19 -1.33 -3.79 -3.84
CA LEU A 19 -1.41 -5.20 -4.22
C LEU A 19 -0.05 -5.89 -4.15
N LEU A 20 1.02 -5.20 -4.54
CA LEU A 20 2.39 -5.71 -4.46
C LEU A 20 2.81 -5.94 -2.99
N LEU A 21 2.55 -4.98 -2.11
CA LEU A 21 2.83 -5.10 -0.68
C LEU A 21 1.96 -6.18 -0.02
N PHE A 22 0.73 -6.38 -0.48
CA PHE A 22 -0.14 -7.47 0.00
C PHE A 22 0.44 -8.85 -0.31
N LYS A 23 1.08 -9.03 -1.48
CA LYS A 23 1.78 -10.27 -1.84
C LYS A 23 3.10 -10.48 -1.08
N ASN A 24 3.68 -9.41 -0.54
CA ASN A 24 4.98 -9.40 0.13
C ASN A 24 4.86 -8.93 1.59
N PRO A 25 4.27 -9.74 2.50
CA PRO A 25 4.00 -9.33 3.88
C PRO A 25 5.27 -9.04 4.71
N ALA A 26 6.43 -9.57 4.29
CA ALA A 26 7.73 -9.29 4.89
C ALA A 26 8.24 -7.86 4.60
N GLY A 27 7.55 -7.12 3.73
CA GLY A 27 7.90 -5.78 3.30
C GLY A 27 8.95 -5.73 2.20
N LEU A 28 8.88 -4.67 1.40
CA LEU A 28 9.76 -4.42 0.26
C LEU A 28 10.53 -3.11 0.45
N THR A 29 11.70 -2.99 -0.16
CA THR A 29 12.40 -1.71 -0.25
C THR A 29 11.73 -0.81 -1.30
N ALA A 30 12.01 0.49 -1.25
CA ALA A 30 11.51 1.43 -2.27
C ALA A 30 11.93 1.00 -3.68
N GLN A 31 13.18 0.57 -3.87
CA GLN A 31 13.68 0.12 -5.17
C GLN A 31 12.90 -1.07 -5.72
N GLN A 32 12.59 -2.07 -4.88
CA GLN A 32 11.81 -3.23 -5.29
C GLN A 32 10.40 -2.83 -5.72
N ILE A 33 9.76 -1.92 -4.97
CA ILE A 33 8.41 -1.43 -5.29
C ILE A 33 8.43 -0.67 -6.61
N GLN A 34 9.41 0.21 -6.83
CA GLN A 34 9.53 0.98 -8.07
C GLN A 34 9.77 0.06 -9.27
N ALA A 35 10.62 -0.96 -9.12
CA ALA A 35 10.92 -1.91 -10.18
C ALA A 35 9.67 -2.72 -10.60
N GLU A 36 8.83 -3.14 -9.64
CA GLU A 36 7.67 -3.98 -9.94
C GLU A 36 6.38 -3.21 -10.27
N SER A 37 6.21 -1.99 -9.74
CA SER A 37 5.00 -1.18 -9.94
C SER A 37 5.16 -0.06 -10.98
N GLY A 38 6.39 0.28 -11.36
CA GLY A 38 6.70 1.45 -12.19
C GLY A 38 6.44 2.79 -11.51
N CYS A 39 6.19 2.81 -10.19
CA CYS A 39 5.89 4.04 -9.46
C CYS A 39 7.12 4.95 -9.33
N THR A 40 6.87 6.24 -9.18
CA THR A 40 7.91 7.19 -8.80
C THR A 40 8.19 7.14 -7.30
N ARG A 41 9.27 7.80 -6.88
CA ARG A 41 9.58 7.94 -5.45
C ARG A 41 8.54 8.82 -4.74
N GLU A 42 7.95 9.78 -5.47
CA GLU A 42 6.90 10.67 -4.97
C GLU A 42 5.59 9.92 -4.74
N ASP A 43 5.19 9.03 -5.66
CA ASP A 43 4.00 8.19 -5.50
C ASP A 43 4.10 7.34 -4.23
N LEU A 44 5.26 6.69 -4.03
CA LEU A 44 5.51 5.86 -2.86
C LEU A 44 5.56 6.68 -1.57
N TYR A 45 6.16 7.87 -1.60
CA TYR A 45 6.25 8.75 -0.44
C TYR A 45 4.88 9.30 -0.03
N THR A 46 4.07 9.70 -1.00
CA THR A 46 2.71 10.22 -0.81
C THR A 46 1.83 9.12 -0.22
N LEU A 47 1.72 7.98 -0.91
CA LEU A 47 0.91 6.85 -0.44
C LEU A 47 1.39 6.29 0.92
N GLY A 48 2.70 6.31 1.16
CA GLY A 48 3.30 5.88 2.42
C GLY A 48 2.99 6.81 3.60
N ASN A 49 2.69 8.08 3.34
CA ASN A 49 2.38 9.07 4.37
C ASN A 49 0.90 9.42 4.49
N ASP A 50 0.12 9.13 3.45
CA ASP A 50 -1.29 9.42 3.38
C ASP A 50 -2.08 8.75 4.51
N THR A 51 -3.03 9.51 5.02
CA THR A 51 -3.92 9.08 6.09
C THR A 51 -5.34 9.07 5.55
N PHE A 52 -5.92 7.89 5.57
CA PHE A 52 -7.24 7.62 5.00
C PHE A 52 -8.29 7.66 6.10
N HIS A 53 -9.44 8.21 5.76
CA HIS A 53 -10.59 8.20 6.66
C HIS A 53 -11.40 6.92 6.44
N LEU A 54 -11.45 6.06 7.45
CA LEU A 54 -12.23 4.83 7.50
C LEU A 54 -13.40 5.00 8.47
N GLU A 55 -14.63 4.95 7.95
CA GLU A 55 -15.83 4.82 8.76
C GLU A 55 -16.27 3.35 8.75
N ALA A 56 -16.16 2.68 9.90
CA ALA A 56 -16.57 1.29 10.08
C ALA A 56 -17.35 1.16 11.39
N ASN A 57 -18.51 0.51 11.35
CA ASN A 57 -19.39 0.34 12.51
C ASN A 57 -19.72 1.65 13.28
N GLY A 58 -19.85 2.78 12.58
CA GLY A 58 -20.16 4.08 13.19
C GLY A 58 -18.97 4.75 13.90
N VAL A 59 -17.75 4.21 13.75
CA VAL A 59 -16.53 4.83 14.28
C VAL A 59 -15.72 5.42 13.12
N ASN A 60 -15.42 6.71 13.23
CA ASN A 60 -14.56 7.46 12.31
C ASN A 60 -13.09 7.32 12.74
N GLN A 61 -12.28 6.64 11.93
CA GLN A 61 -10.87 6.42 12.22
C GLN A 61 -9.99 6.91 11.09
N TYR A 62 -8.87 7.53 11.46
CA TYR A 62 -7.80 7.89 10.53
C TYR A 62 -6.79 6.76 10.52
N ILE A 63 -6.60 6.12 9.37
CA ILE A 63 -5.71 4.96 9.21
C ILE A 63 -4.62 5.24 8.17
N ARG A 64 -3.43 4.69 8.42
CA ARG A 64 -2.39 4.55 7.39
C ARG A 64 -2.44 3.14 6.82
N LEU A 65 -2.35 3.02 5.49
CA LEU A 65 -2.37 1.70 4.83
C LEU A 65 -0.98 1.06 4.80
N ILE A 66 0.07 1.87 4.78
CA ILE A 66 1.46 1.43 4.69
C ILE A 66 2.20 1.78 5.99
N TYR A 67 2.95 0.81 6.49
CA TYR A 67 3.91 0.96 7.57
C TYR A 67 5.33 0.97 6.99
N VAL A 68 6.07 2.03 7.30
CA VAL A 68 7.46 2.21 6.89
C VAL A 68 8.35 1.99 8.11
N TYR A 69 9.35 1.12 8.00
CA TYR A 69 10.24 0.80 9.10
C TYR A 69 11.68 0.59 8.64
N GLU A 70 12.60 0.71 9.59
CA GLU A 70 14.01 0.42 9.38
C GLU A 70 14.31 -1.04 9.72
N ASP A 71 14.85 -1.78 8.76
CA ASP A 71 15.45 -3.10 8.92
C ASP A 71 16.93 -2.92 9.27
N THR A 72 17.23 -2.92 10.57
CA THR A 72 18.57 -2.70 11.12
C THR A 72 19.57 -3.82 10.79
N SER A 73 19.10 -4.91 10.18
CA SER A 73 19.95 -6.02 9.74
C SER A 73 20.51 -5.83 8.33
N GLN A 74 20.07 -4.79 7.60
CA GLN A 74 20.44 -4.51 6.21
C GLN A 74 21.46 -3.37 6.09
N ARG A 75 22.23 -3.35 5.00
CA ARG A 75 23.11 -2.21 4.67
C ARG A 75 22.29 -0.93 4.47
N GLN A 76 22.90 0.23 4.74
CA GLN A 76 22.24 1.55 4.74
C GLN A 76 21.30 1.83 3.56
N GLU A 77 21.65 1.37 2.35
CA GLU A 77 20.89 1.63 1.13
C GLU A 77 19.52 0.92 1.08
N ASN A 78 19.36 -0.20 1.80
CA ASN A 78 18.15 -1.04 1.82
C ASN A 78 17.50 -1.14 3.21
N ARG A 79 17.85 -0.21 4.11
CA ARG A 79 17.33 -0.21 5.48
C ARG A 79 15.84 0.09 5.55
N TRP A 80 15.30 0.90 4.64
CA TRP A 80 13.89 1.29 4.70
C TRP A 80 13.01 0.31 3.94
N LYS A 81 12.05 -0.28 4.66
CA LYS A 81 11.05 -1.21 4.11
C LYS A 81 9.64 -0.70 4.31
N TYR A 82 8.78 -1.07 3.38
CA TYR A 82 7.37 -0.73 3.33
C TYR A 82 6.57 -2.02 3.37
N LYS A 83 5.55 -2.09 4.23
CA LYS A 83 4.59 -3.20 4.27
C LYS A 83 3.20 -2.67 4.58
N LEU A 84 2.17 -3.47 4.32
CA LEU A 84 0.81 -3.08 4.74
C LEU A 84 0.67 -3.10 6.27
N THR A 85 -0.09 -2.15 6.80
CA THR A 85 -0.63 -2.22 8.15
C THR A 85 -1.74 -3.27 8.23
N ASP A 86 -2.22 -3.60 9.43
CA ASP A 86 -3.38 -4.48 9.59
C ASP A 86 -4.65 -3.90 8.91
N PRO A 87 -5.00 -2.60 9.09
CA PRO A 87 -6.05 -1.97 8.31
C PRO A 87 -5.80 -2.01 6.80
N GLY A 88 -4.56 -1.74 6.36
CA GLY A 88 -4.17 -1.81 4.95
C GLY A 88 -4.38 -3.21 4.35
N THR A 89 -3.99 -4.24 5.08
CA THR A 89 -4.16 -5.64 4.67
C THR A 89 -5.63 -6.02 4.55
N LYS A 90 -6.45 -5.66 5.53
CA LYS A 90 -7.91 -5.90 5.48
C LYS A 90 -8.56 -5.16 4.32
N PHE A 91 -8.16 -3.91 4.12
CA PHE A 91 -8.65 -3.08 3.03
C PHE A 91 -8.34 -3.71 1.66
N VAL A 92 -7.06 -3.99 1.37
CA VAL A 92 -6.66 -4.62 0.10
C VAL A 92 -7.34 -5.97 -0.07
N LYS A 93 -7.45 -6.79 0.98
CA LYS A 93 -8.17 -8.07 0.92
C LYS A 93 -9.64 -7.90 0.51
N SER A 94 -10.32 -6.86 0.99
CA SER A 94 -11.70 -6.55 0.60
C SER A 94 -11.84 -5.99 -0.82
N LYS A 95 -10.81 -5.32 -1.34
CA LYS A 95 -10.82 -4.67 -2.66
C LYS A 95 -10.14 -5.47 -3.77
N ALA A 96 -9.29 -6.44 -3.45
CA ALA A 96 -8.51 -7.22 -4.41
C ALA A 96 -9.39 -7.95 -5.45
N ARG A 97 -10.61 -8.35 -5.06
CA ARG A 97 -11.59 -8.94 -5.97
C ARG A 97 -12.13 -7.96 -7.03
N PHE A 98 -12.11 -6.66 -6.74
CA PHE A 98 -12.68 -5.61 -7.58
C PHE A 98 -11.62 -4.89 -8.42
N TRP A 99 -10.38 -4.82 -7.95
CA TRP A 99 -9.28 -4.19 -8.69
C TRP A 99 -8.69 -5.08 -9.78
N GLY A 100 -9.21 -6.30 -9.95
CA GLY A 100 -8.81 -7.22 -11.00
C GLY A 100 -7.41 -7.79 -10.74
N TRP A 101 -7.32 -9.10 -10.52
CA TRP A 101 -6.04 -9.81 -10.45
C TRP A 101 -5.43 -10.03 -11.86
N HIS A 102 -5.55 -9.03 -12.74
CA HIS A 102 -5.19 -9.06 -14.16
C HIS A 102 -4.64 -7.70 -14.57
N GLY A 103 -3.38 -7.43 -14.24
CA GLY A 103 -2.76 -6.14 -14.59
C GLY A 103 -1.29 -5.95 -14.23
N VAL A 104 -0.60 -7.01 -13.77
CA VAL A 104 0.87 -6.98 -13.65
C VAL A 104 1.43 -7.93 -14.70
N HIS A 105 1.35 -7.55 -15.97
CA HIS A 105 2.15 -8.12 -17.06
C HIS A 105 2.72 -6.96 -17.88
N ASN A 106 4.04 -7.03 -18.11
CA ASN A 106 4.91 -6.15 -18.89
C ASN A 106 5.28 -4.80 -18.25
N ASN A 107 6.42 -4.77 -17.55
CA ASN A 107 7.70 -4.43 -18.20
C ASN A 107 8.88 -4.97 -17.39
#